data_AF-E6YM31-F1
#
_entry.id   AF-E6YM31-F1
#
_cell.length_a   1.000
_cell.length_b   1.000
_cell.length_c   1.000
_cell.angle_alpha   90.00
_cell.angle_beta   90.00
_cell.angle_gamma   90.00
#
_symmetry.space_group_name_H-M   'P 1'
#
loop_
_entity.id
_entity.type
_entity.pdbx_description
1 polymer ?
#
loop_
_entity_poly.entity_id
_entity_poly.type
_entity_poly.pdbx_seq_one_letter_code
_entity_poly.pdbx_strand_id
1 'polypeptide(L)'
;MDKEAAGKFYLVIFPFVGTSPALAPLIGQLLLQSFNWQSIFIFLSLFILLSIFLCHFVLTETLPLTKRQSFTPVGIIKNSLEVLRNKQFIFYALIPCFAYAAYFAYIVESPFFLTNLGLSTLYICYSYIGVSLTYVLGNLVARSFLKRESMERTIQRGYVIFVMGGILFAIQMYVSP
;
A
#
# COMPACT_ATOMS: atom_id res chain seq x y z
N MET A 1 19.85 -13.45 -1.50
CA MET A 1 19.63 -12.11 -0.93
C MET A 1 19.75 -12.23 0.56
N ASP A 2 20.64 -11.47 1.18
CA ASP A 2 20.80 -11.51 2.63
C ASP A 2 19.52 -10.97 3.31
N LYS A 3 19.08 -11.58 4.42
CA LYS A 3 17.82 -11.19 5.09
C LYS A 3 17.81 -9.71 5.48
N GLU A 4 18.98 -9.16 5.82
CA GLU A 4 19.18 -7.73 6.10
C GLU A 4 19.08 -6.85 4.86
N ALA A 5 19.62 -7.28 3.72
CA ALA A 5 19.53 -6.53 2.46
C ALA A 5 18.07 -6.45 1.97
N ALA A 6 17.33 -7.56 2.09
CA ALA A 6 15.89 -7.57 1.86
C ALA A 6 15.18 -6.57 2.78
N GLY A 7 15.44 -6.64 4.08
CA GLY A 7 14.88 -5.69 5.05
C GLY A 7 15.14 -4.23 4.67
N LYS A 8 16.35 -3.89 4.23
CA LYS A 8 16.71 -2.53 3.78
C LYS A 8 15.93 -2.10 2.53
N PHE A 9 15.73 -2.98 1.55
CA PHE A 9 14.91 -2.67 0.37
C PHE A 9 13.45 -2.40 0.72
N TYR A 10 12.85 -3.27 1.54
CA TYR A 10 11.49 -3.10 2.04
C TYR A 10 11.31 -1.74 2.74
N LEU A 11 12.33 -1.31 3.50
CA LEU A 11 12.31 -0.03 4.22
C LEU A 11 12.38 1.21 3.33
N VAL A 12 12.92 1.10 2.12
CA VAL A 12 12.92 2.22 1.17
C VAL A 12 11.59 2.24 0.41
N ILE A 13 11.11 1.09 -0.05
CA ILE A 13 9.96 1.00 -0.96
C ILE A 13 8.63 1.29 -0.24
N PHE A 14 8.41 0.70 0.94
CA PHE A 14 7.09 0.76 1.60
C PHE A 14 6.67 2.17 2.04
N PRO A 15 7.56 3.07 2.50
CA PRO A 15 7.22 4.46 2.69
C PRO A 15 6.71 5.15 1.42
N PHE A 16 7.34 4.90 0.25
CA PHE A 16 6.85 5.45 -1.01
C PHE A 16 5.45 4.93 -1.37
N VAL A 17 5.20 3.63 -1.16
CA VAL A 17 3.86 3.04 -1.34
C VAL A 17 2.84 3.71 -0.43
N GLY A 18 3.20 3.95 0.84
CA GLY A 18 2.37 4.64 1.82
C GLY A 18 2.08 6.11 1.53
N THR A 19 3.02 6.80 0.89
CA THR A 19 2.83 8.18 0.45
C THR A 19 2.02 8.30 -0.84
N SER A 20 1.78 7.19 -1.55
CA SER A 20 1.07 7.22 -2.82
C SER A 20 -0.33 7.85 -2.72
N PRO A 21 -1.12 7.64 -1.64
CA PRO A 21 -2.48 8.21 -1.58
C PRO A 21 -2.51 9.70 -1.24
N ALA A 22 -1.42 10.28 -0.75
CA ALA A 22 -1.27 11.74 -0.69
C ALA A 22 -0.80 12.32 -2.03
N LEU A 23 0.17 11.66 -2.68
CA LEU A 23 0.75 12.13 -3.93
C LEU A 23 -0.25 12.06 -5.10
N ALA A 24 -1.02 10.98 -5.20
CA ALA A 24 -1.90 10.74 -6.34
C ALA A 24 -3.04 11.78 -6.46
N PRO A 25 -3.84 12.07 -5.42
CA PRO A 25 -4.87 13.10 -5.48
C PRO A 25 -4.26 14.50 -5.67
N LEU A 26 -3.10 14.79 -5.08
CA LEU A 26 -2.47 16.11 -5.19
C LEU A 26 -1.97 16.38 -6.62
N ILE A 27 -1.20 15.45 -7.20
CA ILE A 27 -0.73 15.57 -8.58
C ILE A 27 -1.92 15.52 -9.55
N GLY A 28 -2.86 14.60 -9.32
CA GLY A 28 -4.07 14.48 -10.14
C GLY A 28 -4.91 15.76 -10.14
N GLN A 29 -5.12 16.37 -8.97
CA GLN A 29 -5.86 17.63 -8.85
C GLN A 29 -5.14 18.79 -9.53
N LEU A 30 -3.82 18.91 -9.37
CA LEU A 30 -3.03 19.96 -10.04
C LEU A 30 -3.08 19.85 -11.56
N LEU A 31 -2.98 18.63 -12.08
CA LEU A 31 -3.10 18.33 -13.51
C LEU A 31 -4.51 18.62 -14.04
N LEU A 32 -5.54 18.31 -13.24
CA LEU A 32 -6.93 18.56 -13.58
C LEU A 32 -7.27 20.05 -13.57
N GLN A 33 -6.73 20.83 -12.62
CA GLN A 33 -6.95 22.28 -12.53
C GLN A 33 -6.21 23.07 -13.62
N SER A 34 -4.99 22.64 -13.97
CA SER A 34 -4.13 23.37 -14.92
C SER A 34 -4.45 23.02 -16.38
N PHE A 35 -4.99 21.82 -16.61
CA PHE A 35 -5.28 21.31 -17.94
C PHE A 35 -6.70 20.70 -17.98
N ASN A 36 -6.82 19.45 -18.42
CA ASN A 36 -8.05 18.67 -18.45
C ASN A 36 -7.74 17.23 -18.01
N TRP A 37 -8.74 16.39 -17.84
CA TRP A 37 -8.59 15.01 -17.37
C TRP A 37 -7.63 14.15 -18.22
N GLN A 38 -7.47 14.44 -19.52
CA GLN A 38 -6.55 13.71 -20.40
C GLN A 38 -5.08 13.86 -19.98
N SER A 39 -4.71 14.97 -19.32
CA SER A 39 -3.34 15.22 -18.86
C SER A 39 -2.88 14.16 -17.85
N ILE A 40 -3.79 13.61 -17.05
CA ILE A 40 -3.52 12.54 -16.08
C ILE A 40 -3.04 11.27 -16.82
N PHE A 41 -3.72 10.91 -17.92
CA PHE A 41 -3.35 9.74 -18.72
C PHE A 41 -2.02 9.92 -19.44
N ILE A 42 -1.76 11.11 -19.98
CA ILE A 42 -0.48 11.43 -20.63
C ILE A 42 0.66 11.37 -19.60
N PHE A 43 0.47 11.98 -18.42
CA PHE A 43 1.46 11.96 -17.34
C PHE A 43 1.79 10.53 -16.91
N LEU A 44 0.77 9.69 -16.65
CA LEU A 44 0.97 8.29 -16.28
C LEU A 44 1.66 7.50 -17.39
N SER A 45 1.32 7.76 -18.66
CA SER A 45 1.95 7.09 -19.81
C SER A 45 3.45 7.41 -19.89
N LEU A 46 3.82 8.69 -19.75
CA LEU A 46 5.21 9.11 -19.72
C LEU A 46 5.96 8.51 -18.52
N PHE A 47 5.34 8.46 -17.35
CA PHE A 47 5.91 7.84 -16.16
C PHE A 47 6.18 6.34 -16.33
N ILE A 48 5.24 5.60 -16.95
CA ILE A 48 5.40 4.18 -17.26
C ILE A 48 6.50 3.96 -18.30
N LEU A 49 6.55 4.77 -19.37
CA LEU A 49 7.61 4.68 -20.39
C LEU A 49 8.99 4.93 -19.79
N LEU A 50 9.12 5.94 -18.93
CA LEU A 50 10.36 6.20 -18.20
C LEU A 50 10.74 5.02 -17.29
N SER A 51 9.76 4.42 -16.60
CA SER A 51 10.00 3.26 -15.75
C SER A 51 10.47 2.04 -16.54
N ILE A 52 9.87 1.77 -17.70
CA ILE A 52 10.30 0.70 -18.61
C ILE A 52 11.72 0.96 -19.12
N PHE A 53 12.01 2.21 -19.52
CA PHE A 53 13.34 2.62 -19.95
C PHE A 53 14.37 2.36 -18.84
N LEU A 54 14.11 2.83 -17.62
CA LEU A 54 14.99 2.59 -16.48
C LEU A 54 15.16 1.10 -16.16
N CYS A 55 14.08 0.31 -16.19
CA CYS A 55 14.17 -1.13 -15.99
C CYS A 55 15.05 -1.81 -17.06
N HIS A 56 14.95 -1.38 -18.32
CA HIS A 56 15.73 -1.97 -19.41
C HIS A 56 17.23 -1.65 -19.31
N PHE A 57 17.59 -0.42 -18.92
CA PHE A 57 18.99 0.03 -18.92
C PHE A 57 19.70 -0.11 -17.57
N VAL A 58 18.97 -0.05 -16.45
CA VAL A 58 19.55 -0.03 -15.10
C VAL A 58 19.44 -1.40 -14.43
N LEU A 59 18.36 -2.15 -14.68
CA LEU A 59 18.14 -3.41 -14.01
C LEU A 59 18.95 -4.52 -14.67
N THR A 60 19.94 -5.05 -13.94
CA THR A 60 20.70 -6.20 -14.40
C THR A 60 19.90 -7.49 -14.19
N GLU A 61 20.01 -8.42 -15.15
CA GLU A 61 19.41 -9.74 -15.01
C GLU A 61 20.04 -10.46 -13.82
N THR A 62 19.25 -10.73 -12.79
CA THR A 62 19.72 -11.34 -11.54
C THR A 62 19.63 -12.85 -11.57
N LEU A 63 18.91 -13.46 -12.53
CA LEU A 63 18.71 -14.90 -12.63
C LEU A 63 19.70 -15.54 -13.61
N PRO A 64 20.69 -16.33 -13.14
CA PRO A 64 21.60 -17.05 -14.02
C PRO A 64 20.83 -18.04 -14.91
N LEU A 65 21.26 -18.17 -16.16
CA LEU A 65 20.65 -19.09 -17.15
C LEU A 65 20.51 -20.52 -16.61
N THR A 66 21.48 -20.98 -15.83
CA THR A 66 21.53 -22.33 -15.24
C THR A 66 20.51 -22.56 -14.12
N LYS A 67 19.92 -21.50 -13.54
CA LYS A 67 18.89 -21.59 -12.50
C LYS A 67 17.49 -21.35 -13.04
N ARG A 68 17.33 -21.18 -14.35
CA ARG A 68 16.02 -21.00 -15.00
C ARG A 68 15.26 -22.32 -14.92
N GLN A 69 14.15 -22.31 -14.20
CA GLN A 69 13.26 -23.46 -14.16
C GLN A 69 12.40 -23.49 -15.42
N SER A 70 12.11 -24.69 -15.93
CA SER A 70 11.17 -24.86 -17.03
C SER A 70 9.77 -24.44 -16.57
N PHE A 71 9.14 -23.56 -17.35
CA PHE A 71 7.80 -23.09 -17.06
C PHE A 71 6.80 -24.24 -17.25
N THR A 72 6.28 -24.78 -16.14
CA THR A 72 5.26 -25.83 -16.17
C THR A 72 3.98 -25.28 -15.53
N PRO A 73 2.92 -25.02 -16.34
CA PRO A 73 1.65 -24.48 -15.82
C PRO A 73 1.06 -25.33 -14.69
N VAL A 74 1.15 -26.66 -14.83
CA VAL A 74 0.68 -27.63 -13.83
C VAL A 74 1.47 -27.52 -12.53
N GLY A 75 2.80 -27.33 -12.61
CA GLY A 75 3.66 -27.14 -11.43
C GLY A 75 3.33 -25.85 -10.67
N ILE A 76 3.09 -24.76 -11.40
CA ILE A 76 2.72 -23.46 -10.80
C ILE A 76 1.39 -23.57 -10.06
N ILE A 77 0.37 -24.17 -10.68
CA ILE A 77 -0.95 -24.34 -10.06
C ILE A 77 -0.83 -25.23 -8.83
N LYS A 78 -0.14 -26.36 -8.93
CA LYS A 78 0.06 -27.29 -7.80
C LYS A 78 0.73 -26.61 -6.62
N ASN A 79 1.84 -25.91 -6.85
CA ASN A 79 2.59 -25.20 -5.81
C ASN A 79 1.75 -24.07 -5.19
N SER A 80 0.99 -23.33 -6.00
CA SER A 80 0.10 -22.27 -5.51
C SER A 80 -1.00 -22.84 -4.61
N LEU A 81 -1.62 -23.95 -5.01
CA LEU A 81 -2.63 -24.64 -4.21
C LEU A 81 -2.07 -25.20 -2.91
N GLU A 82 -0.82 -25.68 -2.90
CA GLU A 82 -0.16 -26.16 -1.69
C GLU A 82 0.04 -25.04 -0.66
N VAL A 83 0.47 -23.85 -1.12
CA VAL A 83 0.57 -22.65 -0.28
C VAL A 83 -0.81 -22.23 0.25
N LEU A 84 -1.85 -22.25 -0.61
CA LEU A 84 -3.21 -21.92 -0.21
C LEU A 84 -3.83 -22.96 0.76
N ARG A 85 -3.34 -24.20 0.79
CA ARG A 85 -3.78 -25.20 1.79
C ARG A 85 -3.13 -24.99 3.16
N ASN A 86 -2.04 -24.21 3.23
CA ASN A 86 -1.37 -23.92 4.48
C ASN A 86 -2.19 -22.89 5.29
N LYS A 87 -2.83 -23.36 6.37
CA LYS A 87 -3.66 -22.52 7.25
C LYS A 87 -2.88 -21.38 7.89
N GLN A 88 -1.62 -21.59 8.24
CA GLN A 88 -0.78 -20.55 8.83
C GLN A 88 -0.51 -19.45 7.81
N PHE A 89 -0.23 -19.81 6.55
CA PHE A 89 -0.11 -18.84 5.47
C PHE A 89 -1.40 -18.04 5.27
N ILE A 90 -2.56 -18.70 5.18
CA ILE A 90 -3.85 -18.00 5.06
C ILE A 90 -4.04 -17.03 6.22
N PHE A 91 -3.80 -17.46 7.46
CA PHE A 91 -3.96 -16.61 8.63
C PHE A 91 -3.12 -15.34 8.53
N TYR A 92 -1.83 -15.47 8.19
CA TYR A 92 -0.95 -14.31 8.03
C TYR A 92 -1.28 -13.46 6.80
N ALA A 93 -1.81 -14.05 5.73
CA ALA A 93 -2.21 -13.34 4.51
C ALA A 93 -3.51 -12.55 4.69
N LEU A 94 -4.46 -13.05 5.48
CA LEU A 94 -5.71 -12.37 5.79
C LEU A 94 -5.49 -11.04 6.52
N ILE A 95 -4.39 -10.94 7.26
CA ILE A 95 -4.02 -9.75 8.04
C ILE A 95 -3.94 -8.48 7.18
N PRO A 96 -3.02 -8.41 6.20
CA PRO A 96 -2.99 -7.28 5.30
C PRO A 96 -4.27 -7.20 4.45
N CYS A 97 -4.92 -8.32 4.09
CA CYS A 97 -6.17 -8.26 3.31
C CYS A 97 -7.27 -7.43 4.00
N PHE A 98 -7.55 -7.70 5.28
CA PHE A 98 -8.56 -6.91 6.02
C PHE A 98 -8.12 -5.46 6.23
N ALA A 99 -6.83 -5.23 6.50
CA ALA A 99 -6.30 -3.89 6.65
C ALA A 99 -6.43 -3.06 5.38
N TYR A 100 -6.03 -3.62 4.23
CA TYR A 100 -6.15 -2.99 2.93
C TYR A 100 -7.60 -2.84 2.46
N ALA A 101 -8.49 -3.78 2.79
CA ALA A 101 -9.90 -3.66 2.47
C ALA A 101 -10.52 -2.39 3.11
N ALA A 102 -10.28 -2.17 4.41
CA ALA A 102 -10.74 -0.95 5.08
C ALA A 102 -10.05 0.31 4.53
N TYR A 103 -8.75 0.22 4.25
CA TYR A 103 -7.98 1.31 3.69
C TYR A 103 -8.51 1.79 2.33
N PHE A 104 -8.77 0.85 1.40
CA PHE A 104 -9.32 1.16 0.09
C PHE A 104 -10.78 1.59 0.17
N ALA A 105 -11.59 1.00 1.06
CA ALA A 105 -12.94 1.46 1.31
C ALA A 105 -12.96 2.93 1.74
N TYR A 106 -12.07 3.33 2.66
CA TYR A 106 -11.89 4.73 3.04
C TYR A 106 -11.48 5.61 1.85
N ILE A 107 -10.49 5.19 1.05
CA ILE A 107 -10.02 6.00 -0.10
C ILE A 107 -11.15 6.26 -1.10
N VAL A 108 -12.00 5.26 -1.37
CA VAL A 108 -13.10 5.38 -2.33
C VAL A 108 -14.26 6.23 -1.78
N GLU A 109 -14.65 6.03 -0.52
CA GLU A 109 -15.82 6.71 0.07
C GLU A 109 -15.52 8.14 0.56
N SER A 110 -14.29 8.39 1.02
CA SER A 110 -13.95 9.67 1.67
C SER A 110 -14.20 10.93 0.82
N PRO A 111 -13.95 10.98 -0.50
CA PRO A 111 -14.27 12.17 -1.29
C PRO A 111 -15.76 12.50 -1.29
N PHE A 112 -16.62 11.48 -1.39
CA PHE A 112 -18.07 11.68 -1.41
C PHE A 112 -18.56 12.22 -0.07
N PHE A 113 -18.11 11.61 1.02
CA PHE A 113 -18.44 12.05 2.37
C PHE A 113 -17.95 13.47 2.67
N LEU A 114 -16.68 13.76 2.38
CA LEU A 114 -16.08 15.07 2.64
C LEU A 114 -16.68 16.18 1.75
N THR A 115 -17.08 15.84 0.51
CA THR A 115 -17.80 16.78 -0.36
C THR A 115 -19.20 17.08 0.17
N ASN A 116 -19.91 16.08 0.71
CA ASN A 116 -21.22 16.29 1.33
C ASN A 116 -21.15 17.20 2.59
N LEU A 117 -20.01 17.21 3.28
CA LEU A 117 -19.73 18.16 4.38
C LEU A 117 -19.42 19.59 3.90
N GLY A 118 -19.44 19.85 2.59
CA GLY A 118 -19.18 21.17 2.01
C GLY A 118 -17.69 21.54 1.95
N LEU A 119 -16.78 20.58 2.14
CA LEU A 119 -15.35 20.83 2.04
C LEU A 119 -14.93 21.04 0.58
N SER A 120 -14.03 22.00 0.34
CA SER A 120 -13.46 22.18 -0.99
C SER A 120 -12.55 21.01 -1.37
N THR A 121 -12.42 20.74 -2.67
CA THR A 121 -11.58 19.66 -3.20
C THR A 121 -10.14 19.68 -2.66
N LEU A 122 -9.61 20.88 -2.40
CA LEU A 122 -8.25 21.06 -1.88
C LEU A 122 -8.11 20.59 -0.42
N TYR A 123 -9.12 20.81 0.42
CA TYR A 123 -9.15 20.27 1.79
C TYR A 123 -9.31 18.75 1.80
N ILE A 124 -10.07 18.20 0.85
CA ILE A 124 -10.17 16.75 0.65
C ILE A 124 -8.79 16.17 0.31
N CYS A 125 -8.04 16.78 -0.61
CA CYS A 125 -6.67 16.37 -0.92
C CYS A 125 -5.74 16.43 0.29
N TYR A 126 -5.86 17.45 1.15
CA TYR A 126 -5.07 17.55 2.38
C TYR A 126 -5.38 16.47 3.41
N SER A 127 -6.63 15.99 3.47
CA SER A 127 -6.99 14.87 4.37
C SER A 127 -6.16 13.61 4.07
N TYR A 128 -5.84 13.35 2.80
CA TYR A 128 -5.00 12.21 2.40
C TYR A 128 -3.54 12.36 2.81
N ILE A 129 -3.03 13.57 2.99
CA ILE A 129 -1.69 13.79 3.56
C ILE A 129 -1.64 13.24 4.99
N GLY A 130 -2.68 13.48 5.78
CA GLY A 130 -2.80 12.91 7.13
C GLY A 130 -2.81 11.38 7.12
N VAL A 131 -3.55 10.78 6.19
CA VAL A 131 -3.61 9.32 6.02
C VAL A 131 -2.24 8.75 5.64
N SER A 132 -1.55 9.34 4.67
CA SER A 132 -0.19 8.92 4.27
C SER A 132 0.83 9.11 5.39
N LEU A 133 0.76 10.22 6.14
CA LEU A 133 1.63 10.46 7.29
C LEU A 133 1.44 9.37 8.35
N THR A 134 0.19 9.03 8.66
CA THR A 134 -0.13 7.97 9.63
C THR A 134 0.38 6.60 9.17
N TYR A 135 0.29 6.31 7.86
CA TYR A 135 0.84 5.09 7.27
C TYR A 135 2.37 5.03 7.39
N VAL A 136 3.08 6.12 7.09
CA VAL A 136 4.54 6.20 7.21
C VAL A 136 4.97 6.09 8.67
N LEU A 137 4.32 6.81 9.59
CA LEU A 137 4.58 6.71 11.02
C LEU A 137 4.33 5.28 11.54
N GLY A 138 3.23 4.64 11.11
CA GLY A 138 2.95 3.24 11.43
C GLY A 138 4.06 2.30 11.00
N ASN A 139 4.62 2.49 9.80
CA ASN A 139 5.78 1.71 9.32
C ASN A 139 7.03 1.95 10.17
N LEU A 140 7.33 3.20 10.53
CA LEU A 140 8.48 3.54 11.37
C LEU A 140 8.35 2.97 12.79
N VAL A 141 7.15 3.02 13.37
CA VAL A 141 6.84 2.45 14.68
C VAL A 141 6.93 0.93 14.64
N ALA A 142 6.32 0.28 13.65
CA ALA A 142 6.42 -1.17 13.45
C ALA A 142 7.88 -1.62 13.33
N ARG A 143 8.72 -0.86 12.60
CA ARG A 143 10.16 -1.11 12.52
C ARG A 143 10.84 -1.03 13.89
N SER A 144 10.49 -0.05 14.71
CA SER A 144 11.06 0.08 16.06
C SER A 144 10.71 -1.14 16.92
N PHE A 145 9.46 -1.62 16.84
CA PHE A 145 9.03 -2.83 17.54
C PHE A 145 9.72 -4.10 17.02
N LEU A 146 9.88 -4.28 15.71
CA LEU A 146 10.58 -5.44 15.15
C LEU A 146 12.06 -5.53 15.56
N LYS A 147 12.70 -4.43 15.97
CA LYS A 147 14.05 -4.45 16.52
C LYS A 147 14.11 -4.97 17.96
N ARG A 148 13.00 -4.92 18.70
CA ARG A 148 12.94 -5.19 20.15
C ARG A 148 12.07 -6.40 20.50
N GLU A 149 11.14 -6.78 19.63
CA GLU A 149 10.12 -7.79 19.87
C GLU A 149 9.99 -8.78 18.70
N SER A 150 9.37 -9.93 18.96
CA SER A 150 9.08 -10.91 17.90
C SER A 150 8.06 -10.36 16.89
N MET A 151 8.12 -10.88 15.67
CA MET A 151 7.21 -10.51 14.58
C MET A 151 5.74 -10.71 14.97
N GLU A 152 5.42 -11.79 15.67
CA GLU A 152 4.07 -12.11 16.15
C GLU A 152 3.50 -11.04 17.08
N ARG A 153 4.30 -10.55 18.05
CA ARG A 153 3.88 -9.49 18.97
C ARG A 153 3.65 -8.16 18.27
N THR A 154 4.50 -7.85 17.28
CA THR A 154 4.33 -6.63 16.47
C THR A 154 3.03 -6.68 15.67
N ILE A 155 2.72 -7.83 15.06
CA ILE A 155 1.49 -8.06 14.32
C ILE A 155 0.26 -7.95 15.24
N GLN A 156 0.29 -8.57 16.42
CA GLN A 156 -0.81 -8.49 17.39
C GLN A 156 -1.10 -7.05 17.81
N ARG A 157 -0.07 -6.26 18.12
CA ARG A 157 -0.23 -4.84 18.46
C ARG A 157 -0.82 -4.03 17.31
N GLY A 158 -0.34 -4.25 16.09
CA GLY A 158 -0.88 -3.60 14.89
C GLY A 158 -2.38 -3.87 14.73
N TYR A 159 -2.80 -5.12 14.96
CA TYR A 159 -4.21 -5.49 14.93
C TYR A 159 -5.05 -4.83 16.02
N VAL A 160 -4.55 -4.77 17.26
CA VAL A 160 -5.25 -4.10 18.36
C VAL A 160 -5.48 -2.63 18.02
N ILE A 161 -4.46 -1.94 17.49
CA ILE A 161 -4.57 -0.55 17.03
C ILE A 161 -5.62 -0.43 15.90
N PHE A 162 -5.58 -1.35 14.93
CA PHE A 162 -6.52 -1.35 13.80
C PHE A 162 -7.98 -1.54 14.26
N VAL A 163 -8.24 -2.51 15.15
CA VAL A 163 -9.59 -2.76 15.70
C VAL A 163 -10.07 -1.60 16.55
N MET A 164 -9.21 -1.04 17.41
CA MET A 164 -9.55 0.15 18.19
C MET A 164 -9.90 1.34 17.28
N GLY A 165 -9.13 1.56 16.21
CA GLY A 165 -9.42 2.59 15.21
C GLY A 165 -10.78 2.37 14.53
N GLY A 166 -11.09 1.13 14.15
CA GLY A 166 -12.40 0.78 13.57
C GLY A 166 -13.57 1.01 14.53
N ILE A 167 -13.41 0.66 15.82
CA ILE A 167 -14.42 0.90 16.85
C ILE A 167 -14.63 2.41 17.05
N LEU A 168 -13.55 3.19 17.15
CA LEU A 168 -13.63 4.65 17.28
C LEU A 168 -14.33 5.29 16.08
N PHE A 169 -14.03 4.84 14.86
CA PHE A 169 -14.70 5.31 13.65
C PHE A 169 -16.20 4.99 13.66
N ALA A 170 -16.58 3.77 14.06
CA ALA A 170 -17.98 3.39 14.20
C ALA A 170 -18.70 4.27 15.24
N ILE A 171 -18.09 4.50 16.41
CA ILE A 171 -18.65 5.37 17.44
C ILE A 171 -18.84 6.80 16.91
N GLN A 172 -17.84 7.34 16.22
CA GLN A 172 -17.93 8.68 15.63
C GLN A 172 -19.12 8.79 14.66
N MET A 173 -19.32 7.78 13.80
CA MET A 173 -20.44 7.73 12.86
C MET A 173 -21.81 7.74 13.56
N TYR A 174 -21.93 7.13 14.74
CA TYR A 174 -23.18 7.15 15.53
C TYR A 174 -23.39 8.45 16.32
N VAL A 175 -22.32 9.13 16.73
CA VAL A 175 -22.38 10.35 17.56
C VAL A 175 -22.57 11.62 16.73
N SER A 176 -22.05 11.65 15.50
CA SER A 176 -22.19 12.78 14.56
C SER A 176 -22.84 12.30 13.26
N PRO A 177 -24.19 12.29 13.17
CA PRO A 177 -24.91 11.96 11.95
C PRO A 177 -24.77 13.04 10.87
#